data_AF-A0A813F9T1-F1
#
_entry.id   AF-A0A813F9T1-F1
#
_cell.length_a   1.000
_cell.length_b   1.000
_cell.length_c   1.000
_cell.angle_alpha   90.00
_cell.angle_beta   90.00
_cell.angle_gamma   90.00
#
_symmetry.space_group_name_H-M   'P 1'
#
loop_
_entity.id
_entity.type
_entity.pdbx_description
1 polymer ?
#
loop_
_entity_poly.entity_id
_entity_poly.type
_entity_poly.pdbx_seq_one_letter_code
_entity_poly.pdbx_strand_id
1 'polypeptide(L)'
;MRAMPALEIPHLQMQALRHEMQAQNLSNTARRLATLRVLDCASPAAACEAAGEVLLEFDLQGPANSLRALASSLCPHFPLFSGIRRIVVRTATAESPVLDRGCRAADTYYEVARYSNHLCQLVWSFSFAGKLDRSLAHDLRGLMLQTGRCLDEDRALGARQGGIVTAPSFAESQAWTQEPELLLKLRGISVVLKPPGWEVDAKGQLSSSGLYLSRFMQREHDPCSRVLLLPVFEYGFIHRLDVPSSGLILTGTNFEGYSLLQWQMHTYSICREYSVLLCGLAPADLTDVNVSINDFLPMRSFVDENGRPAETHLKAAFHVQRRLHLPRHRPEAFGLVCIAIHTGRRHQIRVHTQWQGHPTVTDEKYAYRSVAVTARGSEKELLRRG
;
A
#
# COMPACT_ATOMS: atom_id res chain seq x y z
N MET A 1 44.55 13.44 -19.11
CA MET A 1 43.48 12.45 -19.39
C MET A 1 42.72 12.92 -20.61
N ARG A 2 42.70 12.12 -21.68
CA ARG A 2 41.95 12.41 -22.92
C ARG A 2 40.45 12.27 -22.64
N ALA A 3 39.67 13.27 -23.04
CA ALA A 3 38.21 13.16 -23.09
C ALA A 3 37.84 12.06 -24.09
N MET A 4 36.98 11.11 -23.67
CA MET A 4 36.40 10.14 -24.60
C MET A 4 35.32 10.83 -25.45
N PRO A 5 35.20 10.48 -26.75
CA PRO A 5 34.20 11.07 -27.62
C PRO A 5 32.80 10.62 -27.20
N ALA A 6 31.83 11.53 -27.28
CA ALA A 6 30.41 11.21 -27.13
C ALA A 6 30.02 10.19 -28.21
N LEU A 7 29.44 9.07 -27.81
CA LEU A 7 28.89 8.08 -28.72
C LEU A 7 27.65 8.67 -29.40
N GLU A 8 27.77 9.08 -30.66
CA GLU A 8 26.61 9.35 -31.52
C GLU A 8 25.94 8.02 -31.88
N ILE A 9 24.71 7.81 -31.42
CA ILE A 9 23.88 6.67 -31.78
C ILE A 9 23.24 6.98 -33.15
N PRO A 10 23.56 6.27 -34.23
CA PRO A 10 23.03 6.56 -35.57
C PRO A 10 21.51 6.36 -35.65
N HIS A 11 20.85 7.14 -36.50
CA HIS A 11 19.38 7.19 -36.68
C HIS A 11 18.70 5.82 -36.95
N LEU A 12 19.45 4.83 -37.46
CA LEU A 12 19.01 3.45 -37.69
C LEU A 12 18.96 2.60 -36.39
N GLN A 13 19.82 2.87 -35.41
CA GLN A 13 19.76 2.23 -34.09
C GLN A 13 18.56 2.75 -33.26
N MET A 14 18.15 4.00 -33.47
CA MET A 14 16.94 4.59 -32.87
C MET A 14 15.65 3.86 -33.28
N GLN A 15 15.52 3.43 -34.55
CA GLN A 15 14.36 2.65 -35.01
C GLN A 15 14.35 1.21 -34.46
N ALA A 16 15.53 0.58 -34.35
CA ALA A 16 15.66 -0.73 -33.71
C ALA A 16 15.36 -0.66 -32.19
N LEU A 17 15.85 0.39 -31.51
CA LEU A 17 15.52 0.70 -30.12
C LEU A 17 14.01 0.94 -29.94
N ARG A 18 13.34 1.69 -30.82
CA ARG A 18 11.87 1.88 -30.78
C ARG A 18 11.11 0.55 -30.80
N HIS A 19 11.53 -0.41 -31.62
CA HIS A 19 10.88 -1.71 -31.73
C HIS A 19 11.12 -2.60 -30.49
N GLU A 20 12.26 -2.43 -29.82
CA GLU A 20 12.57 -3.07 -28.53
C GLU A 20 11.99 -2.32 -27.32
N MET A 21 11.55 -1.07 -27.45
CA MET A 21 11.07 -0.20 -26.36
C MET A 21 9.55 -0.21 -26.18
N GLN A 22 8.89 -1.37 -26.24
CA GLN A 22 7.50 -1.50 -25.76
C GLN A 22 7.38 -1.05 -24.29
N ALA A 23 6.24 -0.54 -23.81
CA ALA A 23 6.06 -0.12 -22.40
C ALA A 23 6.49 -1.20 -21.39
N GLN A 24 6.22 -2.47 -21.72
CA GLN A 24 6.70 -3.61 -20.95
C GLN A 24 8.23 -3.71 -20.98
N ASN A 25 8.87 -3.44 -22.10
CA ASN A 25 10.33 -3.46 -22.25
C ASN A 25 11.01 -2.24 -21.65
N LEU A 26 10.38 -1.05 -21.63
CA LEU A 26 10.83 0.12 -20.88
C LEU A 26 10.74 -0.12 -19.38
N SER A 27 9.62 -0.65 -18.89
CA SER A 27 9.45 -1.09 -17.51
C SER A 27 10.45 -2.20 -17.15
N ASN A 28 10.67 -3.17 -18.05
CA ASN A 28 11.66 -4.23 -17.88
C ASN A 28 13.09 -3.68 -17.94
N THR A 29 13.37 -2.67 -18.76
CA THR A 29 14.69 -2.02 -18.87
C THR A 29 14.96 -1.19 -17.63
N ALA A 30 13.99 -0.41 -17.16
CA ALA A 30 14.05 0.28 -15.89
C ALA A 30 14.29 -0.72 -14.74
N ARG A 31 13.56 -1.84 -14.72
CA ARG A 31 13.76 -2.92 -13.76
C ARG A 31 15.14 -3.57 -13.90
N ARG A 32 15.63 -3.84 -15.11
CA ARG A 32 16.96 -4.44 -15.38
C ARG A 32 18.08 -3.49 -14.95
N LEU A 33 18.04 -2.22 -15.34
CA LEU A 33 19.02 -1.21 -14.96
C LEU A 33 19.05 -0.99 -13.45
N ALA A 34 17.87 -0.96 -12.83
CA ALA A 34 17.72 -0.95 -11.37
C ALA A 34 18.32 -2.19 -10.69
N THR A 35 17.97 -3.39 -11.16
CA THR A 35 18.48 -4.65 -10.60
C THR A 35 19.99 -4.76 -10.76
N LEU A 36 20.54 -4.29 -11.89
CA LEU A 36 21.97 -4.33 -12.18
C LEU A 36 22.77 -3.21 -11.50
N ARG A 37 22.13 -2.28 -10.78
CA ARG A 37 22.76 -1.12 -10.09
C ARG A 37 23.80 -0.41 -10.98
N VAL A 38 23.48 -0.21 -12.25
CA VAL A 38 24.39 0.50 -13.17
C VAL A 38 24.42 1.97 -12.77
N LEU A 39 25.46 2.37 -12.03
CA LEU A 39 25.67 3.72 -11.50
C LEU A 39 26.35 4.68 -12.49
N ASP A 40 26.84 4.17 -13.62
CA ASP A 40 27.49 5.00 -14.66
C ASP A 40 26.46 5.77 -15.49
N CYS A 41 26.54 7.09 -15.40
CA CYS A 41 25.50 8.05 -15.80
C CYS A 41 25.62 8.58 -17.24
N ALA A 42 26.64 8.17 -18.02
CA ALA A 42 26.87 8.68 -19.36
C ALA A 42 25.99 8.03 -20.46
N SER A 43 25.69 6.73 -20.38
CA SER A 43 24.80 6.06 -21.37
C SER A 43 23.29 6.11 -21.05
N PRO A 44 22.83 6.18 -19.78
CA PRO A 44 21.40 6.24 -19.47
C PRO A 44 20.73 7.57 -19.82
N ALA A 45 21.44 8.69 -19.80
CA ALA A 45 20.86 10.01 -20.08
C ALA A 45 20.38 10.15 -21.53
N ALA A 46 21.22 9.76 -22.50
CA ALA A 46 20.88 9.77 -23.92
C ALA A 46 19.79 8.74 -24.27
N ALA A 47 19.84 7.54 -23.68
CA ALA A 47 18.78 6.53 -23.83
C ALA A 47 17.44 6.99 -23.23
N CYS A 48 17.46 7.84 -22.18
CA CYS A 48 16.26 8.38 -21.55
C CYS A 48 15.66 9.60 -22.24
N GLU A 49 16.49 10.45 -22.85
CA GLU A 49 16.00 11.55 -23.69
C GLU A 49 15.27 10.97 -24.92
N ALA A 50 15.84 9.94 -25.53
CA ALA A 50 15.18 9.12 -26.54
C ALA A 50 13.94 8.38 -25.98
N ALA A 51 13.99 7.82 -24.77
CA ALA A 51 12.83 7.18 -24.15
C ALA A 51 11.70 8.17 -23.82
N GLY A 52 12.00 9.41 -23.50
CA GLY A 52 11.02 10.46 -23.24
C GLY A 52 10.16 10.77 -24.47
N GLU A 53 10.78 10.75 -25.66
CA GLU A 53 10.05 10.84 -26.94
C GLU A 53 9.21 9.59 -27.22
N VAL A 54 9.73 8.40 -26.94
CA VAL A 54 9.02 7.13 -27.13
C VAL A 54 7.87 6.97 -26.11
N LEU A 55 7.99 7.56 -24.92
CA LEU A 55 6.94 7.59 -23.90
C LEU A 55 5.74 8.47 -24.24
N LEU A 56 5.85 9.35 -25.24
CA LEU A 56 4.71 10.08 -25.79
C LEU A 56 3.76 9.19 -26.61
N GLU A 57 4.23 8.01 -27.05
CA GLU A 57 3.46 7.05 -27.84
C GLU A 57 2.72 6.02 -26.97
N PHE A 58 2.91 6.04 -25.63
CA PHE A 58 2.33 5.06 -24.71
C PHE A 58 1.18 5.61 -23.87
N ASP A 59 0.32 4.69 -23.45
CA ASP A 59 -0.76 4.95 -22.51
C ASP A 59 -0.23 5.24 -21.09
N LEU A 60 -1.06 5.81 -20.21
CA LEU A 60 -0.69 6.22 -18.85
C LEU A 60 -0.07 5.07 -18.02
N GLN A 61 -0.37 3.81 -18.38
CA GLN A 61 0.19 2.62 -17.76
C GLN A 61 1.71 2.51 -17.93
N GLY A 62 2.25 2.87 -19.10
CA GLY A 62 3.70 2.79 -19.38
C GLY A 62 4.55 3.68 -18.47
N PRO A 63 4.30 5.00 -18.43
CA PRO A 63 4.95 5.92 -17.51
C PRO A 63 4.79 5.52 -16.03
N ALA A 64 3.57 5.13 -15.61
CA ALA A 64 3.30 4.72 -14.23
C ALA A 64 4.14 3.51 -13.80
N ASN A 65 4.21 2.47 -14.64
CA ASN A 65 5.01 1.27 -14.34
C ASN A 65 6.51 1.56 -14.31
N SER A 66 7.00 2.38 -15.24
CA SER A 66 8.42 2.70 -15.37
C SER A 66 8.91 3.52 -14.16
N LEU A 67 8.16 4.57 -13.79
CA LEU A 67 8.49 5.37 -12.61
C LEU A 67 8.39 4.56 -11.31
N ARG A 68 7.39 3.68 -11.20
CA ARG A 68 7.25 2.81 -10.03
C ARG A 68 8.45 1.87 -9.87
N ALA A 69 8.95 1.31 -10.96
CA ALA A 69 10.13 0.45 -10.95
C ALA A 69 11.37 1.24 -10.47
N LEU A 70 11.64 2.41 -11.06
CA LEU A 70 12.77 3.25 -10.68
C LEU A 70 12.72 3.71 -9.22
N ALA A 71 11.53 4.14 -8.77
CA ALA A 71 11.29 4.53 -7.39
C ALA A 71 11.55 3.36 -6.43
N SER A 72 10.99 2.18 -6.72
CA SER A 72 11.14 0.98 -5.88
C SER A 72 12.59 0.49 -5.78
N SER A 73 13.41 0.82 -6.75
CA SER A 73 14.82 0.43 -6.79
C SER A 73 15.78 1.48 -6.26
N LEU A 74 15.26 2.53 -5.61
CA LEU A 74 16.06 3.60 -4.99
C LEU A 74 17.00 4.28 -5.98
N CYS A 75 16.55 4.46 -7.23
CA CYS A 75 17.26 5.25 -8.25
C CYS A 75 16.55 6.60 -8.52
N PRO A 76 16.38 7.50 -7.52
CA PRO A 76 15.60 8.73 -7.67
C PRO A 76 16.28 9.80 -8.54
N HIS A 77 17.58 9.65 -8.81
CA HIS A 77 18.35 10.56 -9.66
C HIS A 77 18.28 10.20 -11.15
N PHE A 78 17.51 9.16 -11.51
CA PHE A 78 17.42 8.72 -12.87
C PHE A 78 16.72 9.78 -13.76
N PRO A 79 17.31 10.18 -14.91
CA PRO A 79 16.82 11.30 -15.74
C PRO A 79 15.36 11.17 -16.21
N LEU A 80 14.81 9.95 -16.24
CA LEU A 80 13.44 9.67 -16.68
C LEU A 80 12.37 10.44 -15.88
N PHE A 81 12.59 10.70 -14.59
CA PHE A 81 11.65 11.50 -13.78
C PHE A 81 11.44 12.91 -14.38
N SER A 82 12.50 13.53 -14.90
CA SER A 82 12.45 14.87 -15.50
C SER A 82 11.78 14.86 -16.87
N GLY A 83 12.03 13.84 -17.69
CA GLY A 83 11.41 13.68 -19.01
C GLY A 83 9.92 13.40 -18.92
N ILE A 84 9.53 12.41 -18.09
CA ILE A 84 8.13 12.00 -17.93
C ILE A 84 7.27 13.12 -17.31
N ARG A 85 7.84 13.93 -16.40
CA ARG A 85 7.12 15.06 -15.77
C ARG A 85 6.44 15.97 -16.79
N ARG A 86 7.08 16.25 -17.93
CA ARG A 86 6.55 17.16 -18.96
C ARG A 86 5.32 16.60 -19.68
N ILE A 87 5.14 15.29 -19.66
CA ILE A 87 4.12 14.60 -20.46
C ILE A 87 3.02 13.97 -19.60
N VAL A 88 3.33 13.63 -18.33
CA VAL A 88 2.40 12.92 -17.43
C VAL A 88 1.06 13.62 -17.28
N VAL A 89 1.05 14.93 -17.05
CA VAL A 89 -0.21 15.67 -16.88
C VAL A 89 -1.01 15.64 -18.18
N ARG A 90 -0.36 15.90 -19.32
CA ARG A 90 -1.00 15.86 -20.63
C ARG A 90 -1.60 14.49 -20.94
N THR A 91 -0.84 13.41 -20.75
CA THR A 91 -1.28 12.03 -20.98
C THR A 91 -2.42 11.66 -20.04
N ALA A 92 -2.29 11.97 -18.75
CA ALA A 92 -3.33 11.71 -17.75
C ALA A 92 -4.63 12.47 -18.06
N THR A 93 -4.55 13.73 -18.45
CA THR A 93 -5.72 14.51 -18.86
C THR A 93 -6.37 13.90 -20.10
N ALA A 94 -5.60 13.60 -21.15
CA ALA A 94 -6.11 13.07 -22.41
C ALA A 94 -6.74 11.67 -22.29
N GLU A 95 -6.22 10.84 -21.39
CA GLU A 95 -6.73 9.47 -21.16
C GLU A 95 -7.80 9.39 -20.07
N SER A 96 -8.17 10.51 -19.46
CA SER A 96 -9.15 10.47 -18.38
C SER A 96 -10.49 9.92 -18.88
N PRO A 97 -10.98 8.80 -18.31
CA PRO A 97 -12.24 8.19 -18.74
C PRO A 97 -13.46 9.06 -18.42
N VAL A 98 -13.30 10.07 -17.57
CA VAL A 98 -14.39 10.96 -17.14
C VAL A 98 -14.30 12.36 -17.74
N LEU A 99 -13.13 12.75 -18.25
CA LEU A 99 -12.79 14.00 -18.96
C LEU A 99 -13.82 14.38 -20.03
N ASP A 100 -13.90 13.51 -21.03
CA ASP A 100 -14.54 13.82 -22.31
C ASP A 100 -15.90 13.15 -22.51
N ARG A 101 -16.21 12.09 -21.75
CA ARG A 101 -17.33 11.17 -22.10
C ARG A 101 -18.50 11.22 -21.12
N GLY A 102 -18.30 11.74 -19.91
CA GLY A 102 -19.22 11.51 -18.79
C GLY A 102 -19.26 10.02 -18.40
N CYS A 103 -19.46 9.72 -17.13
CA CYS A 103 -19.51 8.33 -16.64
C CYS A 103 -20.77 7.63 -17.18
N ARG A 104 -20.67 6.79 -18.21
CA ARG A 104 -21.84 6.10 -18.80
C ARG A 104 -21.53 4.66 -19.19
N ALA A 105 -21.42 3.76 -18.20
CA ALA A 105 -21.58 2.28 -18.28
C ALA A 105 -20.91 1.60 -17.06
N ALA A 106 -21.28 0.35 -16.74
CA ALA A 106 -20.61 -0.44 -15.69
C ALA A 106 -19.12 -0.72 -16.00
N ASP A 107 -18.77 -0.93 -17.27
CA ASP A 107 -17.37 -1.08 -17.73
C ASP A 107 -16.53 0.18 -17.41
N THR A 108 -17.18 1.35 -17.24
CA THR A 108 -16.52 2.60 -16.86
C THR A 108 -15.88 2.53 -15.48
N TYR A 109 -16.45 1.84 -14.49
CA TYR A 109 -15.88 1.82 -13.14
C TYR A 109 -14.55 1.06 -13.09
N TYR A 110 -14.42 -0.03 -13.85
CA TYR A 110 -13.16 -0.76 -13.95
C TYR A 110 -12.09 0.08 -14.63
N GLU A 111 -12.43 0.73 -15.74
CA GLU A 111 -11.51 1.62 -16.45
C GLU A 111 -11.10 2.82 -15.60
N VAL A 112 -12.05 3.44 -14.88
CA VAL A 112 -11.76 4.55 -13.96
C VAL A 112 -10.90 4.09 -12.79
N ALA A 113 -11.15 2.90 -12.23
CA ALA A 113 -10.31 2.36 -11.16
C ALA A 113 -8.89 2.04 -11.66
N ARG A 114 -8.76 1.49 -12.88
CA ARG A 114 -7.47 1.25 -13.55
C ARG A 114 -6.70 2.56 -13.76
N TYR A 115 -7.37 3.58 -14.30
CA TYR A 115 -6.82 4.92 -14.46
C TYR A 115 -6.39 5.54 -13.12
N SER A 116 -7.26 5.47 -12.10
CA SER A 116 -6.97 5.98 -10.75
C SER A 116 -5.77 5.28 -10.12
N ASN A 117 -5.62 3.97 -10.32
CA ASN A 117 -4.45 3.21 -9.88
C ASN A 117 -3.16 3.68 -10.56
N HIS A 118 -3.19 4.04 -11.85
CA HIS A 118 -2.03 4.62 -12.53
C HIS A 118 -1.67 6.01 -11.99
N LEU A 119 -2.67 6.87 -11.73
CA LEU A 119 -2.42 8.16 -11.06
C LEU A 119 -1.79 7.96 -9.68
N CYS A 120 -2.32 7.05 -8.86
CA CYS A 120 -1.74 6.72 -7.56
C CYS A 120 -0.28 6.25 -7.66
N GLN A 121 0.05 5.43 -8.67
CA GLN A 121 1.43 4.98 -8.91
C GLN A 121 2.35 6.13 -9.31
N LEU A 122 1.89 7.07 -10.13
CA LEU A 122 2.66 8.26 -10.49
C LEU A 122 2.91 9.14 -9.27
N VAL A 123 1.86 9.49 -8.53
CA VAL A 123 1.95 10.30 -7.31
C VAL A 123 2.90 9.65 -6.30
N TRP A 124 2.75 8.35 -6.07
CA TRP A 124 3.64 7.59 -5.20
C TRP A 124 5.10 7.64 -5.67
N SER A 125 5.35 7.40 -6.96
CA SER A 125 6.71 7.34 -7.50
C SER A 125 7.41 8.70 -7.40
N PHE A 126 6.74 9.78 -7.76
CA PHE A 126 7.29 11.14 -7.63
C PHE A 126 7.47 11.54 -6.17
N SER A 127 6.53 11.20 -5.28
CA SER A 127 6.64 11.50 -3.85
C SER A 127 7.79 10.74 -3.20
N PHE A 128 7.86 9.43 -3.43
CA PHE A 128 8.91 8.56 -2.88
C PHE A 128 10.30 8.94 -3.37
N ALA A 129 10.43 9.38 -4.63
CA ALA A 129 11.70 9.86 -5.18
C ALA A 129 12.07 11.30 -4.74
N GLY A 130 11.22 12.00 -3.98
CA GLY A 130 11.43 13.41 -3.62
C GLY A 130 11.39 14.36 -4.83
N LYS A 131 10.62 14.00 -5.87
CA LYS A 131 10.51 14.73 -7.15
C LYS A 131 9.12 15.31 -7.42
N LEU A 132 8.17 15.14 -6.50
CA LEU A 132 6.83 15.74 -6.63
C LEU A 132 6.88 17.24 -6.26
N ASP A 133 7.00 18.11 -7.25
CA ASP A 133 6.92 19.55 -7.05
C ASP A 133 5.48 20.07 -6.92
N ARG A 134 5.33 21.33 -6.51
CA ARG A 134 4.01 21.96 -6.25
C ARG A 134 3.09 21.99 -7.47
N SER A 135 3.62 22.23 -8.67
CA SER A 135 2.81 22.32 -9.89
C SER A 135 2.30 20.94 -10.27
N LEU A 136 3.20 19.96 -10.37
CA LEU A 136 2.82 18.58 -10.68
C LEU A 136 1.86 18.01 -9.63
N ALA A 137 2.08 18.36 -8.36
CA ALA A 137 1.19 17.95 -7.28
C ALA A 137 -0.21 18.55 -7.43
N HIS A 138 -0.31 19.83 -7.77
CA HIS A 138 -1.58 20.50 -8.00
C HIS A 138 -2.36 19.83 -9.13
N ASP A 139 -1.71 19.56 -10.26
CA ASP A 139 -2.35 18.98 -11.45
C ASP A 139 -2.83 17.54 -11.20
N LEU A 140 -1.95 16.68 -10.65
CA LEU A 140 -2.31 15.28 -10.36
C LEU A 140 -3.40 15.19 -9.28
N ARG A 141 -3.33 16.01 -8.25
CA ARG A 141 -4.39 16.09 -7.23
C ARG A 141 -5.71 16.56 -7.85
N GLY A 142 -5.66 17.55 -8.72
CA GLY A 142 -6.81 18.05 -9.47
C GLY A 142 -7.51 16.95 -10.24
N LEU A 143 -6.74 16.19 -11.04
CA LEU A 143 -7.24 15.05 -11.82
C LEU A 143 -7.86 13.96 -10.94
N MET A 144 -7.21 13.57 -9.84
CA MET A 144 -7.74 12.56 -8.92
C MET A 144 -9.08 13.01 -8.30
N LEU A 145 -9.14 14.23 -7.78
CA LEU A 145 -10.36 14.74 -7.13
C LEU A 145 -11.49 14.97 -8.13
N GLN A 146 -11.18 15.46 -9.33
CA GLN A 146 -12.16 15.62 -10.40
C GLN A 146 -12.72 14.26 -10.84
N THR A 147 -11.86 13.24 -10.95
CA THR A 147 -12.29 11.87 -11.23
C THR A 147 -13.27 11.37 -10.16
N GLY A 148 -12.96 11.57 -8.88
CA GLY A 148 -13.86 11.23 -7.79
C GLY A 148 -15.20 11.97 -7.86
N ARG A 149 -15.19 13.30 -8.09
CA ARG A 149 -16.43 14.08 -8.22
C ARG A 149 -17.31 13.63 -9.37
N CYS A 150 -16.73 13.35 -10.54
CA CYS A 150 -17.48 12.86 -11.69
C CYS A 150 -18.16 11.51 -11.42
N LEU A 151 -17.54 10.63 -10.62
CA LEU A 151 -18.15 9.37 -10.20
C LEU A 151 -19.26 9.59 -9.15
N ASP A 152 -19.09 10.55 -8.25
CA ASP A 152 -20.11 10.90 -7.25
C ASP A 152 -21.36 11.54 -7.90
N GLU A 153 -21.19 12.29 -8.98
CA GLU A 153 -22.27 12.91 -9.75
C GLU A 153 -23.01 11.93 -10.68
N ASP A 154 -22.46 10.73 -10.91
CA ASP A 154 -23.05 9.73 -11.80
C ASP A 154 -24.36 9.15 -11.26
N ARG A 155 -25.47 9.74 -11.73
CA ARG A 155 -26.85 9.31 -11.42
C ARG A 155 -27.31 8.07 -12.20
N ALA A 156 -26.51 7.48 -13.09
CA ALA A 156 -26.96 6.43 -14.02
C ALA A 156 -27.33 5.08 -13.37
N LEU A 157 -27.08 4.89 -12.06
CA LEU A 157 -27.63 3.77 -11.27
C LEU A 157 -28.62 4.27 -10.19
N GLY A 158 -29.48 5.23 -10.54
CA GLY A 158 -30.80 5.23 -9.95
C GLY A 158 -31.51 3.94 -10.36
N ALA A 159 -31.79 3.04 -9.42
CA ALA A 159 -32.71 1.91 -9.57
C ALA A 159 -32.22 0.64 -10.32
N ARG A 160 -30.96 0.22 -10.18
CA ARG A 160 -30.67 -1.23 -10.20
C ARG A 160 -30.18 -1.61 -8.83
N GLN A 161 -31.05 -2.28 -8.06
CA GLN A 161 -30.71 -2.98 -6.83
C GLN A 161 -29.47 -3.83 -7.13
N GLY A 162 -28.29 -3.32 -6.78
CA GLY A 162 -27.11 -4.16 -6.62
C GLY A 162 -27.51 -5.16 -5.57
N GLY A 163 -27.69 -6.41 -5.98
CA GLY A 163 -28.20 -7.47 -5.12
C GLY A 163 -27.48 -7.36 -3.79
N ILE A 164 -28.25 -7.17 -2.72
CA ILE A 164 -27.77 -7.43 -1.38
C ILE A 164 -27.18 -8.83 -1.49
N VAL A 165 -25.85 -8.93 -1.41
CA VAL A 165 -25.19 -10.23 -1.37
C VAL A 165 -25.72 -10.88 -0.11
N THR A 166 -26.70 -11.76 -0.28
CA THR A 166 -27.32 -12.48 0.83
C THR A 166 -26.23 -13.32 1.47
N ALA A 167 -25.92 -12.99 2.72
CA ALA A 167 -24.92 -13.70 3.49
C ALA A 167 -25.36 -15.17 3.67
N PRO A 168 -24.42 -16.14 3.68
CA PRO A 168 -24.68 -17.42 4.32
C PRO A 168 -25.09 -17.17 5.77
N SER A 169 -26.07 -17.91 6.28
CA SER A 169 -26.47 -17.85 7.68
C SER A 169 -25.26 -18.11 8.57
N PHE A 170 -24.98 -17.17 9.47
CA PHE A 170 -23.92 -17.32 10.47
C PHE A 170 -24.28 -18.45 11.43
N ALA A 171 -23.34 -19.37 11.67
CA ALA A 171 -23.33 -20.14 12.89
C ALA A 171 -22.69 -19.25 13.97
N GLU A 172 -23.49 -18.84 14.95
CA GLU A 172 -22.99 -18.17 16.15
C GLU A 172 -21.95 -19.07 16.82
N SER A 173 -20.68 -18.69 16.75
CA SER A 173 -19.65 -19.25 17.63
C SER A 173 -19.06 -18.11 18.46
N GLN A 174 -19.21 -18.29 19.77
CA GLN A 174 -19.15 -17.35 20.87
C GLN A 174 -17.81 -16.65 21.12
N ALA A 175 -17.95 -15.60 21.95
CA ALA A 175 -17.01 -15.05 22.93
C ALA A 175 -16.16 -13.85 22.47
N TRP A 176 -16.68 -12.64 22.78
CA TRP A 176 -15.96 -11.37 22.89
C TRP A 176 -15.44 -10.69 21.60
N THR A 177 -16.19 -10.69 20.51
CA THR A 177 -15.93 -9.72 19.44
C THR A 177 -16.68 -8.43 19.73
N GLN A 178 -15.97 -7.45 20.30
CA GLN A 178 -16.38 -6.06 20.27
C GLN A 178 -16.71 -5.68 18.81
N GLU A 179 -17.83 -4.98 18.60
CA GLU A 179 -18.14 -4.45 17.27
C GLU A 179 -17.21 -3.27 16.93
N PRO A 180 -16.96 -3.00 15.63
CA PRO A 180 -16.27 -1.80 15.22
C PRO A 180 -17.02 -0.56 15.64
N GLU A 181 -16.28 0.50 15.96
CA GLU A 181 -16.84 1.78 16.39
C GLU A 181 -16.54 2.86 15.35
N LEU A 182 -17.57 3.58 14.95
CA LEU A 182 -17.45 4.66 13.97
C LEU A 182 -17.15 5.98 14.70
N LEU A 183 -15.86 6.31 14.80
CA LEU A 183 -15.39 7.42 15.63
C LEU A 183 -15.67 8.79 15.01
N LEU A 184 -15.51 8.92 13.69
CA LEU A 184 -15.67 10.19 12.98
C LEU A 184 -16.35 9.99 11.62
N LYS A 185 -17.31 10.87 11.31
CA LYS A 185 -17.93 11.00 10.00
C LYS A 185 -17.68 12.42 9.48
N LEU A 186 -16.91 12.53 8.41
CA LEU A 186 -16.66 13.76 7.67
C LEU A 186 -17.34 13.67 6.30
N ARG A 187 -17.34 14.77 5.56
CA ARG A 187 -17.84 14.77 4.18
C ARG A 187 -16.95 13.84 3.32
N GLY A 188 -17.51 12.70 2.92
CA GLY A 188 -16.83 11.73 2.05
C GLY A 188 -15.78 10.85 2.73
N ILE A 189 -15.57 10.97 4.04
CA ILE A 189 -14.52 10.24 4.78
C ILE A 189 -15.09 9.78 6.13
N SER A 190 -14.71 8.58 6.57
CA SER A 190 -14.96 8.08 7.91
C SER A 190 -13.68 7.55 8.57
N VAL A 191 -13.67 7.57 9.90
CA VAL A 191 -12.65 6.92 10.73
C VAL A 191 -13.33 5.86 11.59
N VAL A 192 -12.93 4.60 11.43
CA VAL A 192 -13.47 3.48 12.18
C VAL A 192 -12.39 2.85 13.07
N LEU A 193 -12.72 2.58 14.31
CA LEU A 193 -11.91 1.79 15.23
C LEU A 193 -12.21 0.32 15.00
N LYS A 194 -11.28 -0.37 14.35
CA LYS A 194 -11.36 -1.81 14.09
C LYS A 194 -10.89 -2.59 15.32
N PRO A 195 -11.70 -3.49 15.91
CA PRO A 195 -11.24 -4.40 16.96
C PRO A 195 -10.51 -5.61 16.36
N PRO A 196 -9.78 -6.40 17.17
CA PRO A 196 -9.17 -7.66 16.73
C PRO A 196 -10.24 -8.65 16.23
N GLY A 197 -9.87 -9.53 15.29
CA GLY A 197 -10.76 -10.56 14.73
C GLY A 197 -11.55 -10.12 13.49
N TRP A 198 -11.61 -8.82 13.21
CA TRP A 198 -12.22 -8.25 12.01
C TRP A 198 -11.22 -8.14 10.86
N GLU A 199 -11.62 -8.61 9.68
CA GLU A 199 -10.88 -8.37 8.44
C GLU A 199 -11.34 -7.06 7.80
N VAL A 200 -10.41 -6.28 7.23
CA VAL A 200 -10.78 -5.01 6.56
C VAL A 200 -11.58 -5.29 5.30
N ASP A 201 -10.98 -6.02 4.36
CA ASP A 201 -11.67 -6.77 3.32
C ASP A 201 -10.69 -7.78 2.68
N ALA A 202 -11.19 -8.97 2.36
CA ALA A 202 -10.40 -10.05 1.82
C ALA A 202 -10.20 -9.88 0.32
N LYS A 203 -8.94 -9.86 -0.14
CA LYS A 203 -8.58 -10.10 -1.55
C LYS A 203 -8.83 -11.57 -1.95
N GLY A 204 -10.04 -12.08 -1.72
CA GLY A 204 -10.45 -13.46 -1.99
C GLY A 204 -10.08 -14.50 -0.93
N GLN A 205 -9.44 -14.14 0.18
CA GLN A 205 -9.19 -15.06 1.30
C GLN A 205 -10.30 -14.93 2.34
N LEU A 206 -11.29 -15.81 2.31
CA LEU A 206 -12.36 -15.81 3.31
C LEU A 206 -11.75 -15.88 4.72
N SER A 207 -11.97 -14.86 5.55
CA SER A 207 -11.72 -14.99 6.98
C SER A 207 -12.55 -16.12 7.54
N SER A 208 -11.92 -16.99 8.33
CA SER A 208 -12.62 -18.02 9.11
C SER A 208 -13.62 -17.44 10.11
N SER A 209 -13.50 -16.15 10.47
CA SER A 209 -14.44 -15.46 11.38
C SER A 209 -15.71 -14.96 10.68
N GLY A 210 -15.68 -14.73 9.37
CA GLY A 210 -16.78 -14.09 8.63
C GLY A 210 -17.03 -12.61 8.99
N LEU A 211 -16.18 -11.98 9.81
CA LEU A 211 -16.31 -10.60 10.28
C LEU A 211 -15.54 -9.64 9.35
N TYR A 212 -16.26 -8.89 8.53
CA TYR A 212 -15.71 -7.97 7.55
C TYR A 212 -16.08 -6.52 7.86
N LEU A 213 -15.08 -5.65 7.91
CA LEU A 213 -15.25 -4.22 8.10
C LEU A 213 -15.97 -3.58 6.91
N SER A 214 -15.77 -4.09 5.69
CA SER A 214 -16.53 -3.68 4.50
C SER A 214 -18.03 -3.77 4.72
N ARG A 215 -18.53 -4.89 5.27
CA ARG A 215 -19.95 -5.08 5.59
C ARG A 215 -20.45 -4.16 6.70
N PHE A 216 -19.64 -3.92 7.73
CA PHE A 216 -19.96 -2.95 8.77
C PHE A 216 -20.12 -1.55 8.16
N MET A 217 -19.16 -1.11 7.34
CA MET A 217 -19.19 0.19 6.68
C MET A 217 -20.41 0.34 5.76
N GLN A 218 -20.78 -0.70 5.01
CA GLN A 218 -21.97 -0.70 4.15
C GLN A 218 -23.28 -0.56 4.93
N ARG A 219 -23.35 -1.10 6.16
CA ARG A 219 -24.53 -0.97 7.04
C ARG A 219 -24.62 0.42 7.69
N GLU A 220 -23.49 0.99 8.06
CA GLU A 220 -23.41 2.26 8.81
C GLU A 220 -23.51 3.53 7.95
N HIS A 221 -23.52 3.38 6.62
CA HIS A 221 -23.53 4.45 5.65
C HIS A 221 -24.69 4.33 4.66
N ASP A 222 -24.89 5.41 3.89
CA ASP A 222 -25.92 5.46 2.86
C ASP A 222 -25.75 4.28 1.88
N PRO A 223 -26.78 3.47 1.63
CA PRO A 223 -26.74 2.38 0.64
C PRO A 223 -26.38 2.85 -0.79
N CYS A 224 -26.49 4.15 -1.08
CA CYS A 224 -26.10 4.77 -2.34
C CYS A 224 -24.60 5.11 -2.39
N SER A 225 -23.84 4.92 -1.31
CA SER A 225 -22.39 5.10 -1.30
C SER A 225 -21.70 4.00 -2.12
N ARG A 226 -21.56 4.25 -3.43
CA ARG A 226 -21.07 3.24 -4.38
C ARG A 226 -19.64 2.82 -4.13
N VAL A 227 -18.79 3.73 -3.66
CA VAL A 227 -17.40 3.40 -3.35
C VAL A 227 -17.30 2.30 -2.28
N LEU A 228 -18.26 2.26 -1.33
CA LEU A 228 -18.36 1.22 -0.30
C LEU A 228 -18.95 -0.10 -0.82
N LEU A 229 -19.50 -0.13 -2.04
CA LEU A 229 -20.11 -1.30 -2.65
C LEU A 229 -19.24 -1.93 -3.75
N LEU A 230 -18.26 -1.20 -4.27
CA LEU A 230 -17.46 -1.63 -5.41
C LEU A 230 -16.11 -2.21 -4.96
N PRO A 231 -15.86 -3.53 -5.15
CA PRO A 231 -14.60 -4.16 -4.78
C PRO A 231 -13.39 -3.59 -5.53
N VAL A 232 -13.61 -3.06 -6.75
CA VAL A 232 -12.55 -2.45 -7.56
C VAL A 232 -11.99 -1.15 -6.93
N PHE A 233 -12.72 -0.56 -6.00
CA PHE A 233 -12.28 0.56 -5.15
C PHE A 233 -12.00 0.12 -3.70
N GLU A 234 -11.78 -1.18 -3.48
CA GLU A 234 -11.47 -1.77 -2.18
C GLU A 234 -12.51 -1.39 -1.10
N TYR A 235 -13.78 -1.25 -1.50
CA TYR A 235 -14.89 -0.82 -0.63
C TYR A 235 -14.60 0.48 0.14
N GLY A 236 -13.87 1.42 -0.48
CA GLY A 236 -13.51 2.70 0.11
C GLY A 236 -12.27 2.67 1.02
N PHE A 237 -11.69 1.50 1.28
CA PHE A 237 -10.48 1.40 2.11
C PHE A 237 -9.21 1.79 1.34
N ILE A 238 -8.38 2.63 1.96
CA ILE A 238 -7.08 3.06 1.41
C ILE A 238 -5.87 2.36 2.06
N HIS A 239 -6.09 1.69 3.19
CA HIS A 239 -5.09 0.90 3.89
C HIS A 239 -5.77 -0.23 4.68
N ARG A 240 -4.96 -1.12 5.26
CA ARG A 240 -5.45 -2.28 6.01
C ARG A 240 -4.73 -2.45 7.34
N LEU A 241 -5.35 -3.25 8.22
CA LEU A 241 -4.74 -3.83 9.42
C LEU A 241 -4.88 -5.34 9.34
N ASP A 242 -3.94 -6.07 9.94
CA ASP A 242 -4.04 -7.52 10.07
C ASP A 242 -5.26 -7.89 10.92
N VAL A 243 -5.88 -9.04 10.66
CA VAL A 243 -7.05 -9.54 11.41
C VAL A 243 -6.85 -9.48 12.94
N PRO A 244 -5.75 -9.98 13.54
CA PRO A 244 -5.55 -9.91 14.99
C PRO A 244 -5.23 -8.50 15.52
N SER A 245 -4.95 -7.51 14.66
CA SER A 245 -4.61 -6.16 15.08
C SER A 245 -5.87 -5.32 15.29
N SER A 246 -5.86 -4.45 16.30
CA SER A 246 -6.82 -3.37 16.48
C SER A 246 -6.27 -2.04 15.96
N GLY A 247 -7.14 -1.06 15.76
CA GLY A 247 -6.73 0.31 15.50
C GLY A 247 -7.62 1.05 14.51
N LEU A 248 -7.18 2.26 14.17
CA LEU A 248 -7.91 3.15 13.29
C LEU A 248 -7.78 2.72 11.82
N ILE A 249 -8.89 2.79 11.09
CA ILE A 249 -8.96 2.64 9.64
C ILE A 249 -9.62 3.88 9.04
N LEU A 250 -8.97 4.46 8.04
CA LEU A 250 -9.54 5.51 7.20
C LEU A 250 -10.25 4.91 6.00
N THR A 251 -11.44 5.43 5.70
CA THR A 251 -12.25 4.96 4.57
C THR A 251 -12.96 6.11 3.88
N GLY A 252 -12.96 6.08 2.54
CA GLY A 252 -13.72 6.99 1.71
C GLY A 252 -15.16 6.53 1.63
N THR A 253 -16.10 7.42 1.93
CA THR A 253 -17.56 7.16 1.88
C THR A 253 -18.21 7.76 0.64
N ASN A 254 -17.42 8.39 -0.22
CA ASN A 254 -17.73 8.73 -1.61
C ASN A 254 -16.42 8.70 -2.42
N PHE A 255 -16.50 8.81 -3.74
CA PHE A 255 -15.32 8.69 -4.61
C PHE A 255 -14.37 9.89 -4.50
N GLU A 256 -14.89 11.12 -4.30
CA GLU A 256 -14.03 12.29 -4.05
C GLU A 256 -13.20 12.12 -2.76
N GLY A 257 -13.83 11.70 -1.67
CA GLY A 257 -13.17 11.46 -0.39
C GLY A 257 -12.20 10.28 -0.43
N TYR A 258 -12.55 9.21 -1.14
CA TYR A 258 -11.62 8.11 -1.42
C TYR A 258 -10.38 8.58 -2.19
N SER A 259 -10.58 9.40 -3.23
CA SER A 259 -9.49 9.96 -4.04
C SER A 259 -8.61 10.91 -3.23
N LEU A 260 -9.20 11.69 -2.32
CA LEU A 260 -8.46 12.56 -1.39
C LEU A 260 -7.61 11.76 -0.42
N LEU A 261 -8.15 10.68 0.16
CA LEU A 261 -7.40 9.78 1.04
C LEU A 261 -6.27 9.07 0.30
N GLN A 262 -6.51 8.59 -0.93
CA GLN A 262 -5.48 8.01 -1.80
C GLN A 262 -4.36 9.02 -2.08
N TRP A 263 -4.71 10.26 -2.41
CA TRP A 263 -3.74 11.34 -2.57
C TRP A 263 -2.88 11.52 -1.31
N GLN A 264 -3.51 11.66 -0.14
CA GLN A 264 -2.78 11.85 1.12
C GLN A 264 -1.90 10.64 1.47
N MET A 265 -2.36 9.42 1.19
CA MET A 265 -1.60 8.19 1.40
C MET A 265 -0.36 8.12 0.50
N HIS A 266 -0.50 8.42 -0.80
CA HIS A 266 0.58 8.32 -1.78
C HIS A 266 1.57 9.50 -1.76
N THR A 267 1.19 10.62 -1.12
CA THR A 267 2.07 11.75 -0.84
C THR A 267 2.66 11.73 0.58
N TYR A 268 2.43 10.65 1.33
CA TYR A 268 2.91 10.49 2.71
C TYR A 268 2.41 11.58 3.68
N SER A 269 1.26 12.18 3.39
CA SER A 269 0.59 13.14 4.28
C SER A 269 -0.17 12.48 5.44
N ILE A 270 -0.36 11.16 5.40
CA ILE A 270 -1.01 10.37 6.46
C ILE A 270 0.06 9.74 7.35
N CYS A 271 0.12 10.19 8.60
CA CYS A 271 0.90 9.53 9.66
C CYS A 271 0.15 8.30 10.18
N ARG A 272 0.85 7.17 10.27
CA ARG A 272 0.33 5.90 10.82
C ARG A 272 1.23 5.47 11.96
N GLU A 273 0.71 5.61 13.18
CA GLU A 273 1.42 5.29 14.42
C GLU A 273 0.73 4.14 15.15
N TYR A 274 1.54 3.31 15.79
CA TYR A 274 1.12 2.09 16.46
C TYR A 274 1.79 1.99 17.82
N SER A 275 1.03 1.60 18.83
CA SER A 275 1.58 1.16 20.10
C SER A 275 1.68 -0.36 20.07
N VAL A 276 2.90 -0.88 20.18
CA VAL A 276 3.16 -2.32 20.04
C VAL A 276 3.97 -2.82 21.21
N LEU A 277 3.51 -3.90 21.81
CA LEU A 277 4.24 -4.61 22.85
C LEU A 277 5.17 -5.64 22.21
N LEU A 278 6.47 -5.53 22.45
CA LEU A 278 7.50 -6.43 21.95
C LEU A 278 8.00 -7.36 23.05
N CYS A 279 8.41 -8.56 22.67
CA CYS A 279 9.08 -9.48 23.57
C CYS A 279 10.53 -9.04 23.87
N GLY A 280 10.92 -9.13 25.13
CA GLY A 280 12.21 -8.64 25.62
C GLY A 280 12.17 -7.16 26.00
N LEU A 281 13.28 -6.67 26.54
CA LEU A 281 13.48 -5.23 26.75
C LEU A 281 13.73 -4.58 25.39
N ALA A 282 13.13 -3.44 25.12
CA ALA A 282 13.50 -2.65 23.94
C ALA A 282 14.88 -2.06 24.23
N PRO A 283 15.93 -2.48 23.52
CA PRO A 283 17.27 -2.05 23.86
C PRO A 283 17.47 -0.58 23.45
N ALA A 284 18.45 0.08 24.05
CA ALA A 284 18.72 1.50 23.78
C ALA A 284 19.12 1.77 22.32
N ASP A 285 19.55 0.73 21.59
CA ASP A 285 19.92 0.71 20.18
C ASP A 285 18.77 0.24 19.26
N LEU A 286 17.53 0.15 19.76
CA LEU A 286 16.37 -0.06 18.91
C LEU A 286 16.25 1.11 17.93
N THR A 287 16.53 0.82 16.67
CA THR A 287 16.71 1.81 15.60
C THR A 287 15.71 1.60 14.49
N ASP A 288 15.48 2.66 13.73
CA ASP A 288 14.62 2.64 12.56
C ASP A 288 15.05 1.54 11.58
N VAL A 289 14.06 0.88 10.99
CA VAL A 289 14.24 -0.27 10.09
C VAL A 289 13.87 0.15 8.67
N ASN A 290 14.89 0.20 7.81
CA ASN A 290 14.75 0.47 6.38
C ASN A 290 15.29 -0.73 5.57
N VAL A 291 14.55 -1.83 5.57
CA VAL A 291 14.88 -3.05 4.82
C VAL A 291 13.68 -3.48 3.98
N SER A 292 13.93 -4.07 2.83
CA SER A 292 12.89 -4.53 1.92
C SER A 292 12.14 -5.76 2.46
N ILE A 293 10.84 -5.83 2.17
CA ILE A 293 9.98 -6.97 2.52
C ILE A 293 9.50 -7.67 1.25
N ASN A 294 9.65 -8.98 1.23
CA ASN A 294 9.04 -9.86 0.25
C ASN A 294 7.84 -10.58 0.85
N ASP A 295 6.75 -10.63 0.10
CA ASP A 295 5.48 -11.21 0.50
C ASP A 295 4.90 -12.20 -0.52
N PHE A 296 5.75 -12.78 -1.38
CA PHE A 296 5.31 -13.77 -2.37
C PHE A 296 4.71 -15.04 -1.74
N LEU A 297 5.14 -15.41 -0.53
CA LEU A 297 4.61 -16.58 0.17
C LEU A 297 3.19 -16.29 0.70
N PRO A 298 2.18 -17.13 0.45
CA PRO A 298 0.78 -16.80 0.80
C PRO A 298 0.53 -16.44 2.27
N MET A 299 1.25 -17.07 3.20
CA MET A 299 0.95 -16.97 4.64
C MET A 299 1.92 -16.09 5.43
N ARG A 300 3.11 -15.80 4.88
CA ARG A 300 4.18 -15.06 5.57
C ARG A 300 4.89 -14.11 4.62
N SER A 301 5.26 -12.96 5.16
CA SER A 301 6.24 -12.03 4.61
C SER A 301 7.57 -12.19 5.35
N PHE A 302 8.69 -11.82 4.74
CA PHE A 302 10.02 -11.87 5.34
C PHE A 302 10.91 -10.76 4.75
N VAL A 303 12.01 -10.45 5.45
CA VAL A 303 13.02 -9.50 4.96
C VAL A 303 13.81 -10.13 3.83
N ASP A 304 13.93 -9.41 2.72
CA ASP A 304 14.61 -9.86 1.51
C ASP A 304 15.05 -8.63 0.73
N GLU A 305 16.31 -8.59 0.32
CA GLU A 305 16.89 -7.49 -0.47
C GLU A 305 16.20 -7.30 -1.83
N ASN A 306 15.60 -8.36 -2.39
CA ASN A 306 14.82 -8.32 -3.63
C ASN A 306 13.34 -7.99 -3.38
N GLY A 307 12.96 -7.74 -2.13
CA GLY A 307 11.63 -7.35 -1.73
C GLY A 307 11.30 -5.90 -2.09
N ARG A 308 10.12 -5.45 -1.67
CA ARG A 308 9.67 -4.06 -1.85
C ARG A 308 10.19 -3.20 -0.69
N PRO A 309 10.65 -1.97 -0.94
CA PRO A 309 11.11 -1.07 0.12
C PRO A 309 10.08 -0.92 1.23
N ALA A 310 10.56 -0.99 2.47
CA ALA A 310 9.74 -0.81 3.66
C ALA A 310 10.50 -0.01 4.73
N GLU A 311 9.80 0.96 5.31
CA GLU A 311 10.37 1.91 6.27
C GLU A 311 9.48 2.01 7.50
N THR A 312 10.10 1.75 8.66
CA THR A 312 9.46 1.69 9.97
C THR A 312 10.34 2.43 10.98
N HIS A 313 9.81 3.47 11.62
CA HIS A 313 10.48 4.18 12.69
C HIS A 313 10.05 3.62 14.06
N LEU A 314 11.01 3.47 14.96
CA LEU A 314 10.80 2.84 16.26
C LEU A 314 11.19 3.81 17.38
N LYS A 315 10.31 3.98 18.36
CA LYS A 315 10.58 4.75 19.58
C LYS A 315 10.14 3.96 20.80
N ALA A 316 11.10 3.51 21.61
CA ALA A 316 10.81 2.86 22.88
C ALA A 316 10.07 3.83 23.82
N ALA A 317 8.97 3.38 24.42
CA ALA A 317 8.17 4.17 25.35
C ALA A 317 8.47 3.80 26.80
N PHE A 318 8.29 2.53 27.17
CA PHE A 318 8.64 2.02 28.50
C PHE A 318 8.81 0.50 28.51
N HIS A 319 9.43 -0.01 29.57
CA HIS A 319 9.60 -1.44 29.81
C HIS A 319 8.67 -1.94 30.90
N VAL A 320 8.17 -3.16 30.71
CA VAL A 320 7.41 -3.90 31.70
C VAL A 320 8.14 -5.19 31.97
N GLN A 321 8.55 -5.42 33.21
CA GLN A 321 9.15 -6.67 33.65
C GLN A 321 8.24 -7.35 34.67
N ARG A 322 7.86 -8.59 34.39
CA ARG A 322 7.01 -9.38 35.27
C ARG A 322 7.90 -10.15 36.24
N ARG A 323 7.71 -9.94 37.55
CA ARG A 323 8.39 -10.70 38.62
C ARG A 323 7.68 -12.02 38.91
N LEU A 324 7.57 -12.91 37.92
CA LEU A 324 7.04 -14.26 38.12
C LEU A 324 8.04 -15.24 37.53
N HIS A 325 8.47 -16.22 38.33
CA HIS A 325 9.30 -17.35 37.88
C HIS A 325 8.49 -18.19 36.91
N LEU A 326 8.48 -17.79 35.63
CA LEU A 326 7.84 -18.58 34.59
C LEU A 326 8.76 -19.77 34.27
N PRO A 327 8.21 -20.86 33.69
CA PRO A 327 9.04 -21.91 33.12
C PRO A 327 10.09 -21.30 32.18
N ARG A 328 11.29 -21.92 32.09
CA ARG A 328 12.56 -21.41 31.49
C ARG A 328 12.51 -20.91 30.02
N HIS A 329 11.35 -20.70 29.42
CA HIS A 329 11.15 -20.38 28.01
C HIS A 329 10.00 -19.36 27.77
N ARG A 330 9.73 -18.47 28.73
CA ARG A 330 8.77 -17.37 28.54
C ARG A 330 9.47 -16.03 28.77
N PRO A 331 9.26 -15.02 27.92
CA PRO A 331 9.83 -13.70 28.16
C PRO A 331 9.23 -13.11 29.45
N GLU A 332 10.11 -12.72 30.37
CA GLU A 332 9.73 -12.04 31.63
C GLU A 332 9.77 -10.51 31.46
N ALA A 333 10.28 -10.01 30.34
CA ALA A 333 10.39 -8.61 30.02
C ALA A 333 9.72 -8.29 28.67
N PHE A 334 9.12 -7.10 28.61
CA PHE A 334 8.41 -6.58 27.46
C PHE A 334 8.74 -5.09 27.27
N GLY A 335 8.82 -4.65 26.03
CA GLY A 335 8.97 -3.25 25.67
C GLY A 335 7.73 -2.73 24.97
N LEU A 336 7.11 -1.66 25.50
CA LEU A 336 6.14 -0.91 24.73
C LEU A 336 6.90 0.04 23.80
N VAL A 337 6.63 -0.08 22.50
CA VAL A 337 7.27 0.71 21.45
C VAL A 337 6.20 1.44 20.64
N CYS A 338 6.39 2.73 20.45
CA CYS A 338 5.65 3.53 19.49
C CYS A 338 6.32 3.35 18.12
N ILE A 339 5.55 2.90 17.14
CA ILE A 339 6.03 2.54 15.80
C ILE A 339 5.32 3.42 14.79
N ALA A 340 6.05 4.18 13.99
CA ALA A 340 5.51 4.90 12.85
C ALA A 340 5.92 4.18 11.56
N ILE A 341 4.99 4.02 10.61
CA ILE A 341 5.31 3.41 9.31
C ILE A 341 5.12 4.42 8.19
N HIS A 342 6.11 4.50 7.33
CA HIS A 342 6.04 5.30 6.12
C HIS A 342 5.44 4.48 4.97
N THR A 343 5.76 3.18 4.90
CA THR A 343 5.18 2.21 3.96
C THR A 343 4.10 1.34 4.63
N GLY A 344 3.40 0.49 3.86
CA GLY A 344 2.36 -0.40 4.38
C GLY A 344 2.42 -1.81 3.81
N ARG A 345 3.58 -2.49 3.89
CA ARG A 345 3.74 -3.87 3.40
C ARG A 345 3.00 -4.86 4.30
N ARG A 346 2.62 -6.01 3.74
CA ARG A 346 1.91 -7.04 4.51
C ARG A 346 2.77 -7.54 5.66
N HIS A 347 2.20 -7.53 6.88
CA HIS A 347 2.88 -7.87 8.14
C HIS A 347 4.13 -7.01 8.46
N GLN A 348 4.27 -5.80 7.89
CA GLN A 348 5.51 -5.00 7.96
C GLN A 348 6.07 -4.85 9.38
N ILE A 349 5.25 -4.36 10.32
CA ILE A 349 5.68 -4.14 11.71
C ILE A 349 6.16 -5.45 12.35
N ARG A 350 5.42 -6.54 12.12
CA ARG A 350 5.70 -7.86 12.71
C ARG A 350 7.02 -8.44 12.18
N VAL A 351 7.26 -8.32 10.88
CA VAL A 351 8.49 -8.77 10.23
C VAL A 351 9.69 -7.91 10.64
N HIS A 352 9.56 -6.58 10.67
CA HIS A 352 10.67 -5.68 11.04
C HIS A 352 11.06 -5.85 12.52
N THR A 353 10.08 -5.94 13.42
CA THR A 353 10.35 -6.14 14.85
C THR A 353 10.94 -7.52 15.14
N GLN A 354 10.49 -8.57 14.43
CA GLN A 354 11.15 -9.88 14.46
C GLN A 354 12.58 -9.82 13.92
N TRP A 355 12.82 -9.12 12.82
CA TRP A 355 14.16 -8.95 12.22
C TRP A 355 15.13 -8.24 13.16
N GLN A 356 14.65 -7.26 13.94
CA GLN A 356 15.39 -6.63 15.04
C GLN A 356 15.57 -7.54 16.28
N GLY A 357 15.06 -8.77 16.26
CA GLY A 357 15.14 -9.71 17.40
C GLY A 357 14.08 -9.55 18.47
N HIS A 358 13.12 -8.64 18.29
CA HIS A 358 12.09 -8.27 19.26
C HIS A 358 10.68 -8.49 18.70
N PRO A 359 10.24 -9.75 18.46
CA PRO A 359 8.94 -10.02 17.87
C PRO A 359 7.79 -9.48 18.72
N THR A 360 6.68 -9.15 18.08
CA THR A 360 5.47 -8.68 18.77
C THR A 360 4.89 -9.75 19.69
N VAL A 361 4.44 -9.35 20.88
CA VAL A 361 3.81 -10.25 21.85
C VAL A 361 2.53 -10.86 21.25
N THR A 362 2.23 -12.12 21.58
CA THR A 362 1.08 -12.88 21.03
C THR A 362 1.09 -13.16 19.54
N ASP A 363 2.22 -12.93 18.87
CA ASP A 363 2.35 -13.26 17.46
C ASP A 363 2.74 -14.72 17.23
N GLU A 364 1.75 -15.59 17.09
CA GLU A 364 1.95 -17.01 16.80
C GLU A 364 2.64 -17.27 15.44
N LYS A 365 2.64 -16.29 14.53
CA LYS A 365 3.23 -16.42 13.20
C LYS A 365 4.72 -16.07 13.20
N TYR A 366 5.11 -15.01 13.90
CA TYR A 366 6.47 -14.47 13.82
C TYR A 366 7.28 -14.59 15.11
N ALA A 367 6.65 -14.84 16.26
CA ALA A 367 7.40 -15.12 17.47
C ALA A 367 8.07 -16.51 17.39
N TYR A 368 9.29 -16.59 17.89
CA TYR A 368 9.95 -17.87 18.12
C TYR A 368 9.15 -18.69 19.14
N ARG A 369 9.09 -20.02 18.99
CA ARG A 369 8.39 -20.89 19.96
C ARG A 369 8.87 -20.70 21.41
N SER A 370 10.15 -20.38 21.59
CA SER A 370 10.79 -20.10 22.88
C SER A 370 10.44 -18.74 23.49
N VAL A 371 9.73 -17.88 22.76
CA VAL A 371 9.38 -16.52 23.18
C VAL A 371 7.88 -16.22 22.95
N ALA A 372 7.14 -17.13 22.31
CA ALA A 372 5.72 -16.98 22.03
C ALA A 372 4.90 -16.96 23.33
N VAL A 373 4.26 -15.83 23.60
CA VAL A 373 3.17 -15.72 24.57
C VAL A 373 1.88 -16.05 23.82
N THR A 374 1.06 -16.98 24.28
CA THR A 374 -0.23 -17.26 23.62
C THR A 374 -1.32 -16.43 24.29
N ALA A 375 -2.23 -15.82 23.51
CA ALA A 375 -3.36 -15.06 24.07
C ALA A 375 -4.30 -15.94 24.90
N ARG A 376 -4.32 -17.25 24.61
CA ARG A 376 -4.91 -18.25 25.49
C ARG A 376 -3.89 -18.61 26.55
N GLY A 377 -4.23 -18.42 27.82
CA GLY A 377 -3.72 -19.27 28.88
C GLY A 377 -4.20 -20.69 28.61
N SER A 378 -3.60 -21.39 27.65
CA SER A 378 -4.06 -22.71 27.29
C SER A 378 -3.36 -23.74 28.15
N GLU A 379 -4.15 -24.31 29.07
CA GLU A 379 -3.99 -25.60 29.77
C GLU A 379 -3.66 -26.80 28.86
N LYS A 380 -3.36 -26.60 27.56
CA LYS A 380 -3.05 -27.68 26.63
C LYS A 380 -1.68 -28.32 26.84
N GLU A 381 -0.82 -27.76 27.67
CA GLU A 381 0.48 -28.36 28.01
C GLU A 381 0.42 -29.28 29.25
N LEU A 382 -0.70 -29.27 30.00
CA LEU A 382 -0.91 -30.16 31.15
C LEU A 382 -1.59 -31.49 30.79
N LEU A 383 -2.19 -31.63 29.61
CA LEU A 383 -2.91 -32.84 29.18
C LEU A 383 -2.11 -33.80 28.28
N ARG A 384 -0.79 -33.60 28.14
CA ARG A 384 0.11 -34.53 27.42
C ARG A 384 1.16 -35.20 28.30
N ARG A 385 1.02 -35.07 29.62
CA ARG A 385 1.78 -35.85 30.61
C ARG A 385 0.78 -36.49 31.57
N GLY A 386 0.08 -37.50 31.07
CA GLY A 386 -0.69 -38.49 31.82
C GLY A 386 -0.34 -39.84 31.26
#